data_AF-A0A7T4EH95-F1
#
_entry.id   AF-A0A7T4EH95-F1
#
_cell.length_a   1.000
_cell.length_b   1.000
_cell.length_c   1.000
_cell.angle_alpha   90.00
_cell.angle_beta   90.00
_cell.angle_gamma   90.00
#
_symmetry.space_group_name_H-M   'P 1'
#
loop_
_entity.id
_entity.type
_entity.pdbx_description
1 polymer ?
#
loop_
_entity_poly.entity_id
_entity_poly.type
_entity_poly.pdbx_seq_one_letter_code
_entity_poly.pdbx_strand_id
1 'polypeptide(L)'
;MSSAIKQNFEDFKAFLMRGNVVELAVAVVVGAAFTSIVNAFTSNIINPLIAALGGAEVKGFGIHIIAGNDATFIDFGALITAVINFLIVASVVYFLFVLPMNKYKEMRAKTLGLDPKAEETPENVVLLKEIRDLMLAEQKKQQ
;
A
#
# COMPACT_ATOMS: atom_id res chain seq x y z
N MET A 1 -32.00 6.65 -30.80
CA MET A 1 -30.86 5.73 -30.54
C MET A 1 -29.55 6.49 -30.30
N SER A 2 -29.16 7.46 -31.14
CA SER A 2 -27.92 8.26 -30.94
C SER A 2 -27.91 9.12 -29.66
N SER A 3 -29.06 9.67 -29.21
CA SER A 3 -29.12 10.50 -28.00
C SER A 3 -28.96 9.71 -26.70
N ALA A 4 -29.48 8.48 -26.63
CA ALA A 4 -29.35 7.63 -25.45
C ALA A 4 -27.90 7.21 -25.20
N ILE A 5 -27.13 6.95 -26.27
CA ILE A 5 -25.70 6.62 -26.16
C ILE A 5 -24.89 7.84 -25.67
N LYS A 6 -25.25 9.05 -26.14
CA LYS A 6 -24.61 10.30 -25.67
C LYS A 6 -24.95 10.60 -24.20
N GLN A 7 -26.20 10.40 -23.79
CA GLN A 7 -26.63 10.59 -22.40
C GLN A 7 -25.85 9.64 -21.45
N ASN A 8 -25.76 8.35 -21.80
CA ASN A 8 -25.03 7.37 -21.00
C ASN A 8 -23.53 7.69 -20.88
N PHE A 9 -22.93 8.29 -21.91
CA PHE A 9 -21.52 8.69 -21.88
C PHE A 9 -21.29 9.93 -21.00
N GLU A 10 -22.18 10.92 -21.05
CA GLU A 10 -22.12 12.08 -20.15
C GLU A 10 -22.36 11.69 -18.69
N ASP A 11 -23.29 10.75 -18.43
CA ASP A 11 -23.55 10.22 -17.09
C ASP A 11 -22.35 9.43 -16.55
N PHE A 12 -21.69 8.64 -17.40
CA PHE A 12 -20.46 7.94 -17.05
C PHE A 12 -19.28 8.90 -16.80
N LYS A 13 -19.12 9.92 -17.64
CA LYS A 13 -18.14 10.98 -17.41
C LYS A 13 -18.41 11.73 -16.11
N ALA A 14 -19.65 12.08 -15.82
CA ALA A 14 -20.05 12.71 -14.55
C ALA A 14 -19.81 11.79 -13.34
N PHE A 15 -19.93 10.48 -13.51
CA PHE A 15 -19.54 9.50 -12.50
C PHE A 15 -18.03 9.45 -12.28
N LEU A 16 -17.23 9.40 -13.35
CA LEU A 16 -15.76 9.43 -13.28
C LEU A 16 -15.26 10.75 -12.68
N MET A 17 -15.88 11.88 -13.00
CA MET A 17 -15.50 13.19 -12.48
C MET A 17 -15.80 13.36 -10.98
N ARG A 18 -16.46 12.39 -10.33
CA ARG A 18 -16.47 12.33 -8.85
C ARG A 18 -15.06 11.96 -8.41
N GLY A 19 -14.29 12.94 -7.92
CA GLY A 19 -12.87 12.82 -7.59
C GLY A 19 -12.49 11.54 -6.82
N ASN A 20 -13.33 11.10 -5.89
CA ASN A 20 -13.15 9.85 -5.15
C ASN A 20 -12.97 8.59 -6.04
N VAL A 21 -13.62 8.51 -7.21
CA VAL A 21 -13.50 7.32 -8.10
C VAL A 21 -12.17 7.31 -8.84
N VAL A 22 -11.69 8.46 -9.31
CA VAL A 22 -10.41 8.55 -10.03
C VAL A 22 -9.26 8.25 -9.10
N GLU A 23 -9.27 8.82 -7.89
CA GLU A 23 -8.23 8.58 -6.89
C GLU A 23 -8.14 7.11 -6.50
N LEU A 24 -9.29 6.46 -6.25
CA LEU A 24 -9.36 5.02 -5.98
C LEU A 24 -8.88 4.19 -7.17
N ALA A 25 -9.28 4.55 -8.40
CA ALA A 25 -8.85 3.83 -9.61
C ALA A 25 -7.32 3.92 -9.81
N VAL A 26 -6.74 5.11 -9.62
CA VAL A 26 -5.29 5.31 -9.71
C VAL A 26 -4.57 4.50 -8.65
N ALA A 27 -5.06 4.51 -7.39
CA ALA A 27 -4.48 3.73 -6.31
C ALA A 27 -4.42 2.23 -6.62
N VAL A 28 -5.51 1.66 -7.17
CA VAL A 28 -5.58 0.24 -7.53
C VAL A 28 -4.62 -0.09 -8.68
N VAL A 29 -4.59 0.72 -9.74
CA VAL A 29 -3.72 0.48 -10.91
C VAL A 29 -2.25 0.56 -10.52
N VAL A 30 -1.87 1.58 -9.75
CA VAL A 30 -0.48 1.76 -9.30
C VAL A 30 -0.07 0.62 -8.35
N GLY A 31 -0.96 0.22 -7.43
CA GLY A 31 -0.72 -0.91 -6.52
C GLY A 31 -0.51 -2.24 -7.27
N ALA A 32 -1.31 -2.51 -8.29
CA ALA A 32 -1.18 -3.72 -9.13
C ALA A 32 0.13 -3.70 -9.96
N ALA A 33 0.48 -2.57 -10.54
CA ALA A 33 1.71 -2.40 -11.31
C ALA A 33 2.95 -2.60 -10.41
N PHE A 34 2.96 -2.00 -9.22
CA PHE A 34 4.05 -2.15 -8.27
C PHE A 34 4.20 -3.60 -7.80
N THR A 35 3.08 -4.26 -7.46
CA THR A 35 3.08 -5.68 -7.07
C THR A 35 3.69 -6.56 -8.16
N SER A 36 3.37 -6.29 -9.44
CA SER A 36 3.97 -7.00 -10.58
C SER A 36 5.49 -6.82 -10.65
N ILE A 37 6.01 -5.63 -10.39
CA ILE A 37 7.46 -5.37 -10.39
C ILE A 37 8.14 -6.16 -9.27
N VAL A 38 7.59 -6.13 -8.05
CA VAL A 38 8.18 -6.85 -6.92
C VAL A 38 8.12 -8.35 -7.12
N ASN A 39 7.02 -8.86 -7.69
CA ASN A 39 6.88 -10.28 -8.04
C ASN A 39 7.89 -10.68 -9.11
N ALA A 40 8.10 -9.86 -10.14
CA ALA A 40 9.10 -10.13 -11.18
C ALA A 40 10.52 -10.14 -10.60
N PHE A 41 10.85 -9.20 -9.71
CA PHE A 41 12.14 -9.19 -9.03
C PHE A 41 12.33 -10.45 -8.17
N THR A 42 11.32 -10.82 -7.38
CA THR A 42 11.43 -11.97 -6.50
C THR A 42 11.50 -13.28 -7.28
N SER A 43 10.61 -13.48 -8.24
CA SER A 43 10.58 -14.71 -9.04
C SER A 43 11.82 -14.89 -9.91
N ASN A 44 12.41 -13.81 -10.44
CA ASN A 44 13.54 -13.92 -11.38
C ASN A 44 14.91 -13.81 -10.71
N ILE A 45 15.03 -13.16 -9.56
CA ILE A 45 16.33 -12.95 -8.88
C ILE A 45 16.40 -13.76 -7.60
N ILE A 46 15.41 -13.59 -6.72
CA ILE A 46 15.43 -14.16 -5.37
C ILE A 46 15.14 -15.67 -5.40
N ASN A 47 14.10 -16.13 -6.09
CA ASN A 47 13.76 -17.55 -6.12
C ASN A 47 14.92 -18.42 -6.66
N PRO A 48 15.64 -18.04 -7.74
CA PRO A 48 16.83 -18.76 -8.17
C PRO A 48 17.99 -18.73 -7.16
N LEU A 49 18.17 -17.62 -6.44
CA LEU A 49 19.17 -17.49 -5.37
C LEU A 49 18.86 -18.44 -4.20
N ILE A 50 17.59 -18.51 -3.78
CA ILE A 50 17.13 -19.44 -2.75
C ILE A 50 17.29 -20.88 -3.26
N ALA A 51 16.95 -21.15 -4.54
CA ALA A 51 17.12 -22.46 -5.17
C ALA A 51 18.58 -22.91 -5.18
N ALA A 52 19.51 -22.01 -5.48
CA ALA A 52 20.93 -22.28 -5.45
C ALA A 52 21.47 -22.55 -4.03
N LEU A 53 20.87 -21.94 -3.00
CA LEU A 53 21.24 -22.14 -1.59
C LEU A 53 20.52 -23.33 -0.93
N GLY A 54 19.71 -24.08 -1.69
CA GLY A 54 19.03 -25.28 -1.22
C GLY A 54 17.55 -25.11 -0.87
N GLY A 55 16.83 -24.17 -1.45
CA GLY A 55 15.38 -24.00 -1.21
C GLY A 55 14.58 -23.67 -2.47
N ALA A 56 13.41 -24.31 -2.64
CA ALA A 56 12.43 -24.25 -3.75
C ALA A 56 12.36 -25.52 -4.62
N GLU A 57 13.43 -26.33 -4.70
CA GLU A 57 13.42 -27.60 -5.44
C GLU A 57 14.09 -28.76 -4.68
N VAL A 58 14.17 -28.70 -3.34
CA VAL A 58 14.58 -29.90 -2.59
C VAL A 58 13.45 -30.92 -2.65
N LYS A 59 13.44 -31.69 -3.74
CA LYS A 59 12.82 -33.01 -3.85
C LYS A 59 13.31 -33.84 -2.64
N GLY A 60 12.60 -33.74 -1.52
CA GLY A 60 13.01 -34.38 -0.27
C GLY A 60 12.46 -33.77 1.03
N PHE A 61 12.02 -32.50 1.04
CA PHE A 61 11.40 -31.89 2.23
C PHE A 61 9.87 -31.96 2.25
N GLY A 62 9.26 -32.59 1.23
CA GLY A 62 7.82 -32.80 1.20
C GLY A 62 7.45 -34.23 1.57
N ILE A 63 6.45 -34.34 2.44
CA ILE A 63 5.87 -35.61 2.87
C ILE A 63 4.62 -35.84 2.03
N HIS A 64 4.53 -36.99 1.36
CA HIS A 64 3.26 -37.47 0.84
C HIS A 64 2.42 -37.95 2.03
N ILE A 65 1.28 -37.31 2.29
CA ILE A 65 0.35 -37.79 3.33
C ILE A 65 -0.24 -39.16 2.92
N ILE A 66 -0.36 -39.41 1.61
CA ILE A 66 -0.75 -40.71 1.04
C ILE A 66 0.33 -41.10 0.02
N ALA A 67 1.02 -42.22 0.26
CA ALA A 67 2.07 -42.71 -0.62
C ALA A 67 1.50 -42.96 -2.04
N GLY A 68 2.07 -42.28 -3.05
CA GLY A 68 1.68 -42.43 -4.46
C GLY A 68 0.58 -41.48 -4.96
N ASN A 69 0.14 -40.50 -4.16
CA ASN A 69 -0.76 -39.44 -4.62
C ASN A 69 -0.03 -38.09 -4.66
N ASP A 70 0.20 -37.57 -5.86
CA ASP A 70 0.80 -36.24 -6.09
C ASP A 70 -0.09 -35.10 -5.56
N ALA A 71 -1.40 -35.34 -5.42
CA ALA A 71 -2.33 -34.35 -4.87
C ALA A 71 -2.22 -34.18 -3.34
N THR A 72 -1.47 -35.04 -2.65
CA THR A 72 -1.27 -34.96 -1.18
C THR A 72 0.19 -34.77 -0.78
N PHE A 73 1.00 -34.21 -1.68
CA PHE A 73 2.36 -33.79 -1.40
C PHE A 73 2.36 -32.42 -0.72
N ILE A 74 2.83 -32.35 0.53
CA ILE A 74 3.04 -31.07 1.20
C ILE A 74 4.47 -30.60 0.90
N ASP A 75 4.62 -29.54 0.13
CA ASP A 75 5.93 -28.93 -0.14
C ASP A 75 6.27 -27.85 0.90
N PHE A 76 7.00 -28.24 1.94
CA PHE A 76 7.51 -27.29 2.94
C PHE A 76 8.58 -26.34 2.37
N GLY A 77 9.27 -26.73 1.29
CA GLY A 77 10.24 -25.89 0.60
C GLY A 77 9.56 -24.72 -0.11
N ALA A 78 8.45 -24.98 -0.80
CA ALA A 78 7.63 -23.94 -1.40
C ALA A 78 7.05 -22.96 -0.36
N LEU A 79 6.64 -23.46 0.81
CA LEU A 79 6.15 -22.62 1.90
C LEU A 79 7.24 -21.68 2.43
N ILE A 80 8.44 -22.19 2.70
CA ILE A 80 9.58 -21.39 3.19
C ILE A 80 9.97 -20.33 2.15
N THR A 81 10.04 -20.70 0.87
CA THR A 81 10.31 -19.77 -0.23
C THR A 81 9.24 -18.67 -0.29
N ALA A 82 7.95 -19.02 -0.14
CA ALA A 82 6.87 -18.05 -0.11
C ALA A 82 6.97 -17.08 1.08
N VAL A 83 7.35 -17.56 2.26
CA VAL A 83 7.57 -16.71 3.45
C VAL A 83 8.76 -15.75 3.24
N ILE A 84 9.87 -16.24 2.69
CA ILE A 84 11.04 -15.39 2.39
C ILE A 84 10.68 -14.32 1.36
N ASN A 85 9.97 -14.69 0.29
CA ASN A 85 9.44 -13.75 -0.70
C ASN A 85 8.57 -12.66 -0.03
N PHE A 86 7.59 -13.07 0.79
CA PHE A 86 6.74 -12.14 1.51
C PHE A 86 7.54 -11.15 2.38
N LEU A 87 8.54 -11.62 3.12
CA LEU A 87 9.40 -10.77 3.95
C LEU A 87 10.20 -9.77 3.11
N ILE A 88 10.68 -10.17 1.93
CA ILE A 88 11.41 -9.28 1.03
C ILE A 88 10.47 -8.21 0.46
N VAL A 89 9.30 -8.59 -0.03
CA VAL A 89 8.28 -7.64 -0.53
C VAL A 89 7.90 -6.64 0.56
N ALA A 90 7.60 -7.13 1.76
CA ALA A 90 7.26 -6.29 2.91
C ALA A 90 8.41 -5.33 3.27
N SER A 91 9.65 -5.80 3.23
CA SER A 91 10.84 -4.98 3.51
C SER A 91 11.03 -3.88 2.47
N VAL A 92 10.88 -4.19 1.18
CA VAL A 92 10.98 -3.21 0.08
C VAL A 92 9.89 -2.15 0.20
N VAL A 93 8.64 -2.56 0.44
CA VAL A 93 7.51 -1.64 0.63
C VAL A 93 7.73 -0.76 1.86
N TYR A 94 8.16 -1.36 2.98
CA TYR A 94 8.43 -0.64 4.21
C TYR A 94 9.54 0.39 4.01
N PHE A 95 10.64 0.03 3.37
CA PHE A 95 11.78 0.92 3.19
C PHE A 95 11.51 2.04 2.18
N LEU A 96 10.81 1.76 1.07
CA LEU A 96 10.56 2.76 0.01
C LEU A 96 9.35 3.66 0.27
N PHE A 97 8.33 3.17 0.96
CA PHE A 97 7.10 3.94 1.20
C PHE A 97 6.93 4.31 2.65
N VAL A 98 6.99 3.35 3.57
CA VAL A 98 6.65 3.58 4.99
C VAL A 98 7.72 4.44 5.66
N LEU A 99 9.00 4.13 5.49
CA LEU A 99 10.11 4.82 6.14
C LEU A 99 10.23 6.30 5.73
N PRO A 100 10.21 6.68 4.44
CA PRO A 100 10.22 8.08 4.04
C PRO A 100 8.94 8.80 4.42
N MET A 101 7.78 8.15 4.31
CA MET A 101 6.51 8.74 4.75
C MET A 101 6.53 9.02 6.25
N ASN A 102 7.02 8.08 7.06
CA ASN A 102 7.13 8.25 8.51
C ASN A 102 8.13 9.35 8.88
N LYS A 103 9.27 9.43 8.18
CA LYS A 103 10.26 10.50 8.35
C LYS A 103 9.72 11.88 7.95
N TYR A 104 8.95 11.96 6.86
CA TYR A 104 8.31 13.21 6.43
C TYR A 104 7.25 13.65 7.44
N LYS A 105 6.42 12.72 7.93
CA LYS A 105 5.43 12.99 8.99
C LYS A 105 6.10 13.48 10.28
N GLU A 106 7.18 12.85 10.71
CA GLU A 106 7.94 13.25 11.91
C GLU A 106 8.56 14.65 11.75
N MET A 107 9.14 14.96 10.59
CA MET A 107 9.65 16.30 10.30
C MET A 107 8.56 17.36 10.34
N ARG A 108 7.39 17.09 9.74
CA ARG A 108 6.27 18.03 9.73
C ARG A 108 5.70 18.24 11.14
N ALA A 109 5.60 17.17 11.93
CA ALA A 109 5.19 17.19 13.33
C ALA A 109 6.12 18.06 14.20
N LYS A 110 7.45 17.92 14.01
CA LYS A 110 8.46 18.75 14.71
C LYS A 110 8.37 20.24 14.35
N THR A 111 8.15 20.58 13.08
CA THR A 111 8.05 21.99 12.64
C THR A 111 6.76 22.67 13.15
N LEU A 112 5.69 21.90 13.38
CA LEU A 112 4.38 22.41 13.81
C LEU A 112 4.12 22.26 15.31
N GLY A 113 5.03 21.62 16.07
CA GLY A 113 4.83 21.34 17.50
C GLY A 113 3.65 20.40 17.78
N LEU A 114 3.32 19.52 16.82
CA LEU A 114 2.18 18.60 16.90
C LEU A 114 2.67 17.18 17.17
N ASP A 115 1.85 16.39 17.87
CA ASP A 115 2.14 14.98 18.16
C ASP A 115 2.28 14.21 16.83
N PRO A 116 3.39 13.46 16.61
CA PRO A 116 3.65 12.71 15.37
C PRO A 116 2.58 11.65 15.04
N LYS A 117 1.66 11.34 15.97
CA LYS A 117 0.50 10.47 15.75
C LYS A 117 -0.75 11.18 15.23
N ALA A 118 -0.76 12.50 15.11
CA ALA A 118 -1.87 13.22 14.52
C ALA A 118 -1.86 12.99 13.01
N GLU A 119 -2.57 11.95 12.57
CA GLU A 119 -2.91 11.71 11.18
C GLU A 119 -3.33 13.02 10.52
N GLU A 120 -2.75 13.28 9.35
CA GLU A 120 -2.95 14.43 8.47
C GLU A 120 -4.11 15.29 8.91
N THR A 121 -3.84 16.33 9.73
CA THR A 121 -4.92 17.16 10.26
C THR A 121 -5.75 17.62 9.07
N PRO A 122 -7.00 17.15 8.96
CA PRO A 122 -7.79 17.46 7.79
C PRO A 122 -7.99 18.98 7.76
N GLU A 123 -8.21 19.55 6.58
CA GLU A 123 -8.19 21.00 6.36
C GLU A 123 -9.11 21.75 7.34
N ASN A 124 -10.21 21.11 7.72
CA ASN A 124 -11.11 21.56 8.80
C ASN A 124 -10.40 21.76 10.16
N VAL A 125 -9.47 20.90 10.56
CA VAL A 125 -8.73 21.03 11.83
C VAL A 125 -7.70 22.16 11.77
N VAL A 126 -7.14 22.45 10.60
CA VAL A 126 -6.26 23.63 10.38
C VAL A 126 -7.09 24.91 10.50
N LEU A 127 -8.23 24.98 9.80
CA LEU A 127 -9.16 26.11 9.89
C LEU A 127 -9.67 26.31 11.32
N LEU A 128 -9.97 25.24 12.05
CA LEU A 128 -10.38 25.31 13.46
C LEU A 128 -9.28 25.85 14.37
N LYS A 129 -8.00 25.56 14.10
CA LYS A 129 -6.88 26.18 14.83
C LYS A 129 -6.78 27.66 14.52
N GLU A 130 -6.87 28.06 13.26
CA GLU A 130 -6.85 29.47 12.87
C GLU A 130 -8.01 30.24 13.50
N ILE A 131 -9.23 29.69 13.49
CA ILE A 131 -10.40 30.27 14.17
C ILE A 131 -10.15 30.39 15.68
N ARG A 132 -9.64 29.35 16.33
CA ARG A 132 -9.30 29.39 17.76
C ARG A 132 -8.29 30.49 18.06
N ASP A 133 -7.25 30.61 17.24
CA ASP A 133 -6.18 31.58 17.45
C ASP A 133 -6.67 33.03 17.20
N LEU A 134 -7.56 33.23 16.23
CA LEU A 134 -8.27 34.50 16.01
C LEU A 134 -9.18 34.87 17.19
N MET A 135 -9.93 33.92 17.75
CA MET A 135 -10.79 34.16 18.91
C MET A 135 -10.00 34.55 20.16
N LEU A 136 -8.85 33.91 20.41
CA LEU A 136 -7.97 34.27 21.53
C LEU A 136 -7.37 35.67 21.35
N ALA A 137 -7.04 36.05 20.12
CA ALA A 137 -6.56 37.40 19.80
C ALA A 137 -7.65 38.47 20.01
N GLU A 138 -8.91 38.17 19.68
CA GLU A 138 -10.04 39.07 19.95
C GLU A 138 -10.34 39.20 21.45
N GLN A 139 -10.33 38.10 22.21
CA GLN A 139 -10.54 38.13 23.66
C GLN A 139 -9.48 38.99 24.37
N LYS A 140 -8.22 38.94 23.92
CA LYS A 140 -7.14 39.81 24.42
C LYS A 140 -7.30 41.28 24.07
N LYS A 141 -8.02 41.62 23.00
CA LYS A 141 -8.30 43.03 22.62
C LYS A 141 -9.45 43.64 23.40
N GLN A 142 -10.32 42.81 23.98
CA GLN A 142 -11.50 43.23 24.75
C GLN A 142 -11.24 43.29 26.26
N GLN A 143 -10.04 42.86 26.72
CA GLN A 143 -9.53 43.04 28.08
C GLN A 143 -8.48 44.14 28.10
#